data_AF-R5LKA2-F1
#
_entry.id   AF-R5LKA2-F1
#
_cell.length_a   1.000
_cell.length_b   1.000
_cell.length_c   1.000
_cell.angle_alpha   90.00
_cell.angle_beta   90.00
_cell.angle_gamma   90.00
#
_symmetry.space_group_name_H-M   'P 1'
#
loop_
_entity.id
_entity.type
_entity.pdbx_description
1 polymer ?
#
loop_
_entity_poly.entity_id
_entity_poly.type
_entity_poly.pdbx_seq_one_letter_code
_entity_poly.pdbx_strand_id
1 'polypeptide(L)'
;MAEENNKPWKVYIIPDLRTWAMPREYDRPTPIEYYDTFAEAQKRFNELREKPYNAEKALNWDKKPSARLTMGIERENAAADILHVRDNKNVLVEDFTRSSSIYESKEALAIISQAAKEIGFEMVNHYPQKSDGKFGEPVLMPFETWAADHSQYNLTGGTTMEHKTSFDVSSISKIENGGNVKAIANVVVNGELAVRGVKVVEGEKGAFVAMPSKKMGRDYADVAFPITAEARTALNNAVLKSYEQLMSSPEKTLKTEVPAAEQSRSSVNVQLRPVDNNNLKAAGQVTIDGCFVVKDVKVMTGSENKPFVSMPSYQTQTGDYAQYALPITKDFHEKLSNAVLRSYQSLGKTEYKGVKYAELGDKDSIAHLPKQNNKFAEKLMTELDKAGVKYQAKVEGTTTISVNKADMPKVTDIKNQLVKTLNPEKQTNSAPKYKR
;
A
#
# COMPACT_ATOMS: atom_id res chain seq x y z
N MET A 1 11.70 -12.04 -33.97
CA MET A 1 11.93 -12.77 -32.70
C MET A 1 10.59 -13.35 -32.30
N ALA A 2 10.56 -14.64 -31.99
CA ALA A 2 9.33 -15.38 -31.73
C ALA A 2 8.49 -14.69 -30.64
N GLU A 3 7.19 -14.55 -30.89
CA GLU A 3 6.21 -14.28 -29.84
C GLU A 3 6.33 -15.43 -28.84
N GLU A 4 6.85 -15.13 -27.64
CA GLU A 4 6.76 -16.07 -26.53
C GLU A 4 5.28 -16.27 -26.24
N ASN A 5 4.81 -17.45 -26.62
CA ASN A 5 3.45 -17.94 -26.49
C ASN A 5 3.14 -18.21 -25.01
N ASN A 6 3.11 -17.15 -24.20
CA ASN A 6 2.99 -17.26 -22.75
C ASN A 6 1.50 -17.40 -22.40
N LYS A 7 1.10 -18.57 -21.90
CA LYS A 7 -0.29 -18.84 -21.51
C LYS A 7 -0.76 -17.84 -20.43
N PRO A 8 -2.04 -17.42 -20.43
CA PRO A 8 -2.57 -16.51 -19.42
C PRO A 8 -2.58 -17.18 -18.04
N TRP A 9 -2.59 -16.36 -16.99
CA TRP A 9 -2.80 -16.84 -15.63
C TRP A 9 -4.24 -17.36 -15.48
N LYS A 10 -4.38 -18.58 -14.97
CA LYS A 10 -5.69 -19.13 -14.59
C LYS A 10 -5.92 -18.94 -13.11
N VAL A 11 -7.18 -18.76 -12.73
CA VAL A 11 -7.60 -18.74 -11.33
C VAL A 11 -8.04 -20.14 -10.96
N TYR A 12 -7.61 -20.63 -9.80
CA TYR A 12 -8.11 -21.90 -9.26
C TYR A 12 -8.79 -21.71 -7.92
N ILE A 13 -9.72 -22.62 -7.62
CA ILE A 13 -10.40 -22.74 -6.34
C ILE A 13 -10.15 -24.14 -5.78
N ILE A 14 -9.78 -24.22 -4.51
CA ILE A 14 -9.77 -25.48 -3.76
C ILE A 14 -10.89 -25.38 -2.73
N PRO A 15 -11.97 -26.19 -2.85
CA PRO A 15 -13.12 -26.07 -1.97
C PRO A 15 -12.76 -26.16 -0.48
N ASP A 16 -11.88 -27.09 -0.11
CA ASP A 16 -11.37 -27.21 1.25
C ASP A 16 -9.93 -27.73 1.27
N LEU A 17 -8.97 -26.81 1.39
CA LEU A 17 -7.53 -27.12 1.42
C LEU A 17 -7.13 -27.98 2.61
N ARG A 18 -7.91 -28.00 3.71
CA ARG A 18 -7.62 -28.88 4.85
C ARG A 18 -7.65 -30.35 4.45
N THR A 19 -8.49 -30.73 3.48
CA THR A 19 -8.54 -32.12 2.97
C THR A 19 -7.22 -32.60 2.39
N TRP A 20 -6.37 -31.66 1.93
CA TRP A 20 -5.01 -31.94 1.48
C TRP A 20 -4.01 -31.96 2.64
N ALA A 21 -4.15 -31.02 3.58
CA ALA A 21 -3.23 -30.86 4.71
C ALA A 21 -3.41 -31.94 5.81
N MET A 22 -4.60 -32.54 5.92
CA MET A 22 -4.97 -33.50 6.98
C MET A 22 -5.47 -34.83 6.38
N PRO A 23 -4.62 -35.61 5.69
CA PRO A 23 -5.03 -36.84 5.01
C PRO A 23 -5.50 -37.96 5.96
N ARG A 24 -5.37 -37.78 7.28
CA ARG A 24 -5.92 -38.70 8.30
C ARG A 24 -7.34 -38.37 8.72
N GLU A 25 -7.82 -37.16 8.43
CA GLU A 25 -9.17 -36.68 8.76
C GLU A 25 -10.12 -36.79 7.56
N TYR A 26 -9.59 -36.98 6.36
CA TYR A 26 -10.37 -36.98 5.12
C TYR A 26 -9.92 -38.13 4.21
N ASP A 27 -10.88 -38.83 3.61
CA ASP A 27 -10.60 -39.98 2.73
C ASP A 27 -9.89 -39.58 1.43
N ARG A 28 -10.17 -38.38 0.93
CA ARG A 28 -9.56 -37.84 -0.31
C ARG A 28 -9.53 -36.31 -0.30
N PRO A 29 -8.53 -35.70 -0.95
CA PRO A 29 -8.49 -34.26 -1.16
C PRO A 29 -9.65 -33.78 -2.05
N THR A 30 -10.14 -32.58 -1.79
CA THR A 30 -11.07 -31.88 -2.70
C THR A 30 -10.35 -31.50 -3.99
N PRO A 31 -11.00 -31.64 -5.17
CA PRO A 31 -10.35 -31.33 -6.44
C PRO A 31 -10.03 -29.83 -6.56
N ILE A 32 -8.95 -29.53 -7.28
CA ILE A 32 -8.65 -28.16 -7.71
C ILE A 32 -9.56 -27.83 -8.91
N GLU A 33 -10.35 -26.78 -8.79
CA GLU A 33 -11.27 -26.29 -9.83
C GLU A 33 -10.61 -25.11 -10.56
N TYR A 34 -10.47 -25.19 -11.89
CA TYR A 34 -9.81 -24.16 -12.69
C TYR A 34 -10.80 -23.32 -13.47
N TYR A 35 -10.51 -22.01 -13.57
CA TYR A 35 -11.35 -21.02 -14.22
C TYR A 35 -10.52 -20.16 -15.16
N ASP A 36 -11.08 -19.87 -16.34
CA ASP A 36 -10.44 -19.02 -17.34
C ASP A 36 -10.61 -17.52 -17.02
N THR A 37 -11.60 -17.15 -16.20
CA THR A 37 -11.82 -15.77 -15.78
C THR A 37 -11.96 -15.63 -14.25
N PHE A 38 -11.57 -14.46 -13.74
CA PHE A 38 -11.76 -14.14 -12.32
C PHE A 38 -13.25 -14.14 -11.92
N ALA A 39 -14.13 -13.64 -12.77
CA ALA A 39 -15.57 -13.55 -12.48
C ALA A 39 -16.21 -14.93 -12.25
N GLU A 40 -15.84 -15.93 -13.03
CA GLU A 40 -16.31 -17.31 -12.84
C GLU A 40 -15.77 -17.90 -11.53
N ALA A 41 -14.48 -17.71 -11.27
CA ALA A 41 -13.85 -18.16 -10.03
C ALA A 41 -14.46 -17.49 -8.79
N GLN A 42 -14.74 -16.19 -8.86
CA GLN A 42 -15.37 -15.43 -7.77
C GLN A 42 -16.79 -15.91 -7.51
N LYS A 43 -17.59 -16.13 -8.57
CA LYS A 43 -18.93 -16.69 -8.42
C LYS A 43 -18.87 -18.01 -7.66
N ARG A 44 -17.98 -18.91 -8.08
CA ARG A 44 -17.77 -20.19 -7.39
C ARG A 44 -17.31 -20.00 -5.94
N PHE A 45 -16.35 -19.11 -5.73
CA PHE A 45 -15.83 -18.80 -4.41
C PHE A 45 -16.96 -18.38 -3.46
N ASN A 46 -17.84 -17.47 -3.91
CA ASN A 46 -18.98 -17.00 -3.13
C ASN A 46 -19.98 -18.14 -2.80
N GLU A 47 -20.23 -19.07 -3.73
CA GLU A 47 -21.05 -20.25 -3.47
C GLU A 47 -20.46 -21.16 -2.38
N LEU A 48 -19.14 -21.35 -2.41
CA LEU A 48 -18.42 -22.17 -1.44
C LEU A 48 -18.18 -21.46 -0.12
N ARG A 49 -18.15 -20.12 -0.10
CA ARG A 49 -17.87 -19.29 1.07
C ARG A 49 -18.88 -19.53 2.19
N GLU A 50 -20.13 -19.82 1.83
CA GLU A 50 -21.25 -20.11 2.73
C GLU A 50 -21.25 -21.53 3.29
N LYS A 51 -20.29 -22.39 2.91
CA LYS A 51 -20.23 -23.75 3.43
C LYS A 51 -19.87 -23.75 4.92
N PRO A 52 -20.54 -24.58 5.76
CA PRO A 52 -20.34 -24.58 7.22
C PRO A 52 -18.88 -24.78 7.65
N TYR A 53 -18.12 -25.57 6.88
CA TYR A 53 -16.74 -25.89 7.19
C TYR A 53 -15.81 -24.69 7.22
N ASN A 54 -16.16 -23.57 6.55
CA ASN A 54 -15.39 -22.32 6.59
C ASN A 54 -15.47 -21.61 7.95
N ALA A 55 -16.53 -21.86 8.70
CA ALA A 55 -16.75 -21.32 10.04
C ALA A 55 -16.32 -22.27 11.16
N GLU A 56 -15.92 -23.50 10.83
CA GLU A 56 -15.38 -24.43 11.81
C GLU A 56 -14.06 -23.93 12.38
N LYS A 57 -13.90 -24.05 13.70
CA LYS A 57 -12.65 -23.77 14.40
C LYS A 57 -11.65 -24.91 14.23
N ALA A 58 -11.32 -25.21 12.98
CA ALA A 58 -10.36 -26.24 12.62
C ALA A 58 -8.93 -25.69 12.79
N LEU A 59 -8.16 -26.25 13.71
CA LEU A 59 -6.78 -25.85 13.94
C LEU A 59 -5.80 -26.79 13.23
N ASN A 60 -4.69 -26.23 12.78
CA ASN A 60 -3.52 -26.96 12.33
C ASN A 60 -2.72 -27.48 13.53
N TRP A 61 -1.69 -28.28 13.26
CA TRP A 61 -0.76 -28.80 14.28
C TRP A 61 -0.03 -27.67 15.06
N ASP A 62 0.12 -26.50 14.46
CA ASP A 62 0.69 -25.29 15.07
C ASP A 62 -0.34 -24.44 15.86
N LYS A 63 -1.55 -24.99 16.07
CA LYS A 63 -2.71 -24.34 16.70
C LYS A 63 -3.22 -23.09 15.99
N LYS A 64 -2.79 -22.80 14.75
CA LYS A 64 -3.37 -21.72 13.96
C LYS A 64 -4.61 -22.19 13.21
N PRO A 65 -5.55 -21.28 12.91
CA PRO A 65 -6.67 -21.57 12.02
C PRO A 65 -6.20 -22.18 10.69
N SER A 66 -6.80 -23.30 10.33
CA SER A 66 -6.48 -24.02 9.10
C SER A 66 -7.01 -23.28 7.88
N ALA A 67 -6.30 -23.39 6.75
CA ALA A 67 -6.88 -23.01 5.47
C ALA A 67 -8.04 -23.95 5.15
N ARG A 68 -9.19 -23.36 4.78
CA ARG A 68 -10.36 -24.05 4.26
C ARG A 68 -10.49 -23.72 2.77
N LEU A 69 -11.54 -23.00 2.37
CA LEU A 69 -11.70 -22.52 1.00
C LEU A 69 -10.50 -21.68 0.57
N THR A 70 -9.96 -21.97 -0.62
CA THR A 70 -8.77 -21.33 -1.16
C THR A 70 -9.03 -20.83 -2.57
N MET A 71 -8.51 -19.65 -2.88
CA MET A 71 -8.40 -19.12 -4.25
C MET A 71 -6.93 -18.83 -4.53
N GLY A 72 -6.45 -19.24 -5.69
CA GLY A 72 -5.08 -18.98 -6.13
C GLY A 72 -4.99 -18.78 -7.64
N ILE A 73 -3.76 -18.58 -8.10
CA ILE A 73 -3.42 -18.41 -9.51
C ILE A 73 -2.35 -19.39 -9.93
N GLU A 74 -2.45 -19.88 -11.16
CA GLU A 74 -1.46 -20.78 -11.75
C GLU A 74 -1.18 -20.40 -13.21
N ARG A 75 0.09 -20.53 -13.59
CA ARG A 75 0.57 -20.46 -14.96
C ARG A 75 1.78 -21.37 -15.13
N GLU A 76 1.59 -22.44 -15.90
CA GLU A 76 2.63 -23.41 -16.27
C GLU A 76 3.49 -23.87 -15.09
N ASN A 77 4.62 -23.21 -14.84
CA ASN A 77 5.60 -23.58 -13.82
C ASN A 77 5.51 -22.72 -12.54
N ALA A 78 4.48 -21.88 -12.40
CA ALA A 78 4.28 -21.02 -11.26
C ALA A 78 2.84 -21.10 -10.75
N ALA A 79 2.67 -21.33 -9.45
CA ALA A 79 1.38 -21.27 -8.77
C ALA A 79 1.53 -20.57 -7.43
N ALA A 80 0.52 -19.84 -7.00
CA ALA A 80 0.44 -19.28 -5.66
C ALA A 80 -1.00 -19.17 -5.20
N ASP A 81 -1.24 -19.50 -3.93
CA ASP A 81 -2.47 -19.12 -3.25
C ASP A 81 -2.53 -17.60 -3.13
N ILE A 82 -3.73 -17.04 -3.28
CA ILE A 82 -4.01 -15.62 -3.08
C ILE A 82 -4.81 -15.42 -1.79
N LEU A 83 -5.79 -16.29 -1.54
CA LEU A 83 -6.76 -16.14 -0.47
C LEU A 83 -7.02 -17.48 0.20
N HIS A 84 -6.92 -17.49 1.53
CA HIS A 84 -7.44 -18.57 2.38
C HIS A 84 -8.62 -18.08 3.21
N VAL A 85 -9.69 -18.86 3.28
CA VAL A 85 -10.69 -18.70 4.34
C VAL A 85 -10.17 -19.45 5.58
N ARG A 86 -9.95 -18.72 6.67
CA ARG A 86 -9.46 -19.26 7.95
C ARG A 86 -10.27 -18.68 9.09
N ASP A 87 -10.87 -19.54 9.91
CA ASP A 87 -11.76 -19.13 11.03
C ASP A 87 -12.79 -18.08 10.57
N ASN A 88 -13.46 -18.39 9.46
CA ASN A 88 -14.45 -17.53 8.80
C ASN A 88 -13.96 -16.14 8.34
N LYS A 89 -12.66 -15.92 8.16
CA LYS A 89 -12.09 -14.66 7.65
C LYS A 89 -11.37 -14.90 6.33
N ASN A 90 -11.46 -13.96 5.40
CA ASN A 90 -10.63 -13.98 4.20
C ASN A 90 -9.22 -13.49 4.58
N VAL A 91 -8.24 -14.34 4.33
CA VAL A 91 -6.84 -14.12 4.69
C VAL A 91 -6.02 -14.08 3.41
N LEU A 92 -5.39 -12.94 3.12
CA LEU A 92 -4.41 -12.85 2.03
C LEU A 92 -3.25 -13.81 2.30
N VAL A 93 -2.88 -14.55 1.28
CA VAL A 93 -1.65 -15.32 1.22
C VAL A 93 -0.64 -14.51 0.43
N GLU A 94 0.38 -13.99 1.10
CA GLU A 94 1.37 -13.10 0.48
C GLU A 94 2.50 -13.85 -0.23
N ASP A 95 2.30 -15.11 -0.60
CA ASP A 95 3.34 -15.94 -1.23
C ASP A 95 3.83 -15.35 -2.55
N PHE A 96 2.96 -14.61 -3.24
CA PHE A 96 3.31 -13.86 -4.44
C PHE A 96 4.46 -12.86 -4.21
N THR A 97 4.62 -12.32 -3.00
CA THR A 97 5.72 -11.38 -2.67
C THR A 97 7.08 -12.04 -2.66
N ARG A 98 7.13 -13.38 -2.61
CA ARG A 98 8.35 -14.19 -2.51
C ARG A 98 8.72 -14.86 -3.84
N SER A 99 7.94 -14.63 -4.91
CA SER A 99 8.18 -15.20 -6.24
C SER A 99 8.23 -14.10 -7.31
N SER A 100 9.41 -13.86 -7.88
CA SER A 100 9.62 -12.85 -8.93
C SER A 100 8.73 -13.09 -10.16
N SER A 101 8.51 -14.36 -10.51
CA SER A 101 7.59 -14.75 -11.60
C SER A 101 6.15 -14.25 -11.42
N ILE A 102 5.75 -13.94 -10.17
CA ILE A 102 4.40 -13.50 -9.81
C ILE A 102 4.36 -12.00 -9.51
N TYR A 103 5.19 -11.49 -8.59
CA TYR A 103 5.14 -10.06 -8.27
C TYR A 103 5.63 -9.15 -9.41
N GLU A 104 6.41 -9.66 -10.38
CA GLU A 104 6.78 -8.90 -11.58
C GLU A 104 5.73 -9.03 -12.71
N SER A 105 4.78 -9.96 -12.57
CA SER A 105 3.70 -10.16 -13.55
C SER A 105 2.56 -9.18 -13.30
N LYS A 106 2.39 -8.22 -14.20
CA LYS A 106 1.27 -7.26 -14.18
C LYS A 106 -0.10 -7.96 -14.21
N GLU A 107 -0.20 -9.08 -14.93
CA GLU A 107 -1.44 -9.88 -15.02
C GLU A 107 -1.75 -10.57 -13.69
N ALA A 108 -0.77 -11.23 -13.07
CA ALA A 108 -0.94 -11.84 -11.74
C ALA A 108 -1.32 -10.82 -10.68
N LEU A 109 -0.61 -9.68 -10.62
CA LEU A 109 -0.94 -8.61 -9.69
C LEU A 109 -2.32 -8.02 -9.94
N ALA A 110 -2.78 -7.93 -11.20
CA ALA A 110 -4.13 -7.47 -11.51
C ALA A 110 -5.20 -8.41 -10.94
N ILE A 111 -4.99 -9.74 -11.04
CA ILE A 111 -5.91 -10.74 -10.45
C ILE A 111 -5.91 -10.62 -8.91
N ILE A 112 -4.75 -10.48 -8.29
CA ILE A 112 -4.64 -10.34 -6.82
C ILE A 112 -5.30 -9.03 -6.34
N SER A 113 -5.09 -7.93 -7.04
CA SER A 113 -5.77 -6.65 -6.77
C SER A 113 -7.28 -6.76 -6.98
N GLN A 114 -7.73 -7.53 -7.98
CA GLN A 114 -9.15 -7.76 -8.20
C GLN A 114 -9.77 -8.58 -7.05
N ALA A 115 -9.07 -9.60 -6.54
CA ALA A 115 -9.47 -10.32 -5.33
C ALA A 115 -9.56 -9.40 -4.10
N ALA A 116 -8.54 -8.55 -3.90
CA ALA A 116 -8.54 -7.57 -2.82
C ALA A 116 -9.74 -6.60 -2.91
N LYS A 117 -10.09 -6.17 -4.12
CA LYS A 117 -11.18 -5.22 -4.37
C LYS A 117 -12.57 -5.85 -4.24
N GLU A 118 -12.77 -7.02 -4.84
CA GLU A 118 -14.11 -7.56 -5.02
C GLU A 118 -14.48 -8.65 -4.00
N ILE A 119 -13.50 -9.25 -3.32
CA ILE A 119 -13.71 -10.23 -2.26
C ILE A 119 -13.31 -9.64 -0.89
N GLY A 120 -12.20 -8.90 -0.85
CA GLY A 120 -11.69 -8.29 0.37
C GLY A 120 -10.90 -9.25 1.26
N PHE A 121 -9.99 -8.68 2.06
CA PHE A 121 -9.18 -9.40 3.03
C PHE A 121 -9.31 -8.74 4.41
N GLU A 122 -9.63 -9.53 5.43
CA GLU A 122 -9.57 -9.06 6.81
C GLU A 122 -8.16 -9.22 7.41
N MET A 123 -7.44 -10.28 7.02
CA MET A 123 -6.13 -10.62 7.58
C MET A 123 -5.12 -10.95 6.48
N VAL A 124 -3.84 -11.00 6.84
CA VAL A 124 -2.74 -11.50 6.00
C VAL A 124 -1.98 -12.55 6.80
N ASN A 125 -1.59 -13.65 6.15
CA ASN A 125 -0.64 -14.61 6.70
C ASN A 125 0.79 -14.19 6.33
N HIS A 126 1.37 -13.28 7.12
CA HIS A 126 2.62 -12.60 6.80
C HIS A 126 3.86 -13.37 7.29
N TYR A 127 4.87 -13.52 6.44
CA TYR A 127 6.18 -14.08 6.73
C TYR A 127 7.20 -12.93 6.90
N PRO A 128 7.49 -12.49 8.14
CA PRO A 128 8.39 -11.37 8.35
C PRO A 128 9.81 -11.72 7.90
N GLN A 129 10.45 -10.80 7.18
CA GLN A 129 11.86 -10.97 6.80
C GLN A 129 12.76 -10.67 8.01
N LYS A 130 13.63 -11.62 8.35
CA LYS A 130 14.63 -11.50 9.39
C LYS A 130 15.82 -10.69 8.89
N SER A 131 16.66 -10.23 9.83
CA SER A 131 17.86 -9.43 9.53
C SER A 131 18.91 -10.14 8.66
N ASP A 132 18.86 -11.46 8.55
CA ASP A 132 19.73 -12.29 7.71
C ASP A 132 19.15 -12.51 6.30
N GLY A 133 18.03 -11.84 5.96
CA GLY A 133 17.34 -11.97 4.69
C GLY A 133 16.42 -13.18 4.59
N LYS A 134 16.40 -14.08 5.58
CA LYS A 134 15.51 -15.25 5.61
C LYS A 134 14.12 -14.89 6.11
N PHE A 135 13.12 -15.71 5.79
CA PHE A 135 11.78 -15.54 6.31
C PHE A 135 11.63 -16.14 7.72
N GLY A 136 10.84 -15.47 8.56
CA GLY A 136 10.43 -15.93 9.87
C GLY A 136 9.18 -16.81 9.85
N GLU A 137 8.70 -17.17 11.03
CA GLU A 137 7.45 -17.90 11.20
C GLU A 137 6.26 -17.03 10.76
N PRO A 138 5.22 -17.61 10.12
CA PRO A 138 4.08 -16.84 9.66
C PRO A 138 3.30 -16.24 10.82
N VAL A 139 2.84 -15.00 10.67
CA VAL A 139 2.04 -14.27 11.65
C VAL A 139 0.77 -13.79 10.96
N LEU A 140 -0.39 -14.10 11.57
CA LEU A 140 -1.65 -13.51 11.15
C LEU A 140 -1.73 -12.08 11.67
N MET A 141 -1.87 -11.11 10.77
CA MET A 141 -2.03 -9.70 11.12
C MET A 141 -3.15 -9.04 10.31
N PRO A 142 -3.73 -7.91 10.77
CA PRO A 142 -4.75 -7.20 10.01
C PRO A 142 -4.24 -6.80 8.63
N PHE A 143 -5.05 -7.02 7.59
CA PHE A 143 -4.66 -6.73 6.22
C PHE A 143 -4.23 -5.26 6.04
N GLU A 144 -4.98 -4.32 6.63
CA GLU A 144 -4.66 -2.89 6.50
C GLU A 144 -3.31 -2.49 7.11
N THR A 145 -2.90 -3.18 8.18
CA THR A 145 -1.58 -2.92 8.77
C THR A 145 -0.48 -3.38 7.82
N TRP A 146 -0.65 -4.56 7.23
CA TRP A 146 0.29 -5.11 6.27
C TRP A 146 0.34 -4.28 4.97
N ALA A 147 -0.82 -3.89 4.43
CA ALA A 147 -0.93 -3.14 3.19
C ALA A 147 -0.28 -1.75 3.28
N ALA A 148 -0.36 -1.10 4.45
CA ALA A 148 0.31 0.16 4.71
C ALA A 148 1.84 0.05 4.63
N ASP A 149 2.40 -1.06 5.14
CA ASP A 149 3.84 -1.35 5.13
C ASP A 149 4.34 -1.92 3.79
N HIS A 150 3.41 -2.37 2.93
CA HIS A 150 3.70 -2.98 1.62
C HIS A 150 3.04 -2.24 0.46
N SER A 151 3.09 -0.90 0.51
CA SER A 151 2.44 -0.02 -0.47
C SER A 151 2.92 -0.21 -1.92
N GLN A 152 4.09 -0.84 -2.13
CA GLN A 152 4.61 -1.18 -3.44
C GLN A 152 3.70 -2.13 -4.23
N TYR A 153 2.91 -2.97 -3.55
CA TYR A 153 1.98 -3.89 -4.21
C TYR A 153 0.62 -3.25 -4.49
N ASN A 154 0.24 -2.21 -3.73
CA ASN A 154 -0.97 -1.41 -3.92
C ASN A 154 -2.24 -2.26 -4.14
N LEU A 155 -2.43 -3.32 -3.35
CA LEU A 155 -3.47 -4.33 -3.60
C LEU A 155 -4.89 -3.77 -3.55
N THR A 156 -5.16 -2.81 -2.65
CA THR A 156 -6.50 -2.21 -2.47
C THR A 156 -6.66 -0.82 -3.06
N GLY A 157 -5.59 -0.21 -3.58
CA GLY A 157 -5.71 1.12 -4.17
C GLY A 157 -6.04 2.24 -3.15
N GLY A 158 -5.73 2.09 -1.86
CA GLY A 158 -6.23 3.03 -0.84
C GLY A 158 -7.68 2.71 -0.49
N THR A 159 -8.01 2.76 0.79
CA THR A 159 -9.19 2.06 1.34
C THR A 159 -10.51 2.78 1.12
N THR A 160 -10.50 4.10 0.92
CA THR A 160 -11.73 4.91 0.77
C THR A 160 -11.43 6.26 0.11
N MET A 161 -12.32 6.71 -0.78
CA MET A 161 -12.37 8.11 -1.22
C MET A 161 -12.96 8.99 -0.11
N GLU A 162 -12.11 9.72 0.59
CA GLU A 162 -12.54 10.64 1.64
C GLU A 162 -13.21 11.89 1.06
N HIS A 163 -13.96 12.61 1.90
CA HIS A 163 -14.48 13.95 1.61
C HIS A 163 -15.27 14.14 0.31
N LYS A 164 -15.75 13.08 -0.37
CA LYS A 164 -16.36 13.20 -1.71
C LYS A 164 -15.45 13.99 -2.67
N THR A 165 -14.23 13.50 -2.84
CA THR A 165 -13.25 14.12 -3.75
C THR A 165 -13.86 14.39 -5.12
N SER A 166 -13.77 15.63 -5.61
CA SER A 166 -14.26 16.01 -6.96
C SER A 166 -13.10 16.01 -7.96
N PHE A 167 -13.42 15.67 -9.21
CA PHE A 167 -12.50 15.71 -10.34
C PHE A 167 -13.17 16.51 -11.45
N ASP A 168 -12.71 17.74 -11.66
CA ASP A 168 -13.27 18.67 -12.63
C ASP A 168 -12.28 18.90 -13.77
N VAL A 169 -12.74 19.06 -15.00
CA VAL A 169 -11.85 19.31 -16.15
C VAL A 169 -11.81 20.80 -16.43
N SER A 170 -10.68 21.46 -16.19
CA SER A 170 -10.54 22.91 -16.45
C SER A 170 -10.26 23.21 -17.93
N SER A 171 -9.66 22.26 -18.65
CA SER A 171 -9.49 22.35 -20.09
C SER A 171 -9.21 20.99 -20.71
N ILE A 172 -9.61 20.83 -21.97
CA ILE A 172 -9.28 19.68 -22.79
C ILE A 172 -9.03 20.12 -24.23
N SER A 173 -7.95 19.64 -24.84
CA SER A 173 -7.51 20.04 -26.18
C SER A 173 -7.30 18.84 -27.10
N LYS A 174 -7.76 18.94 -28.35
CA LYS A 174 -7.57 17.91 -29.39
C LYS A 174 -6.09 17.81 -29.76
N ILE A 175 -5.63 16.59 -30.01
CA ILE A 175 -4.30 16.29 -30.54
C ILE A 175 -4.47 15.60 -31.89
N GLU A 176 -4.14 16.31 -32.97
CA GLU A 176 -4.36 15.85 -34.36
C GLU A 176 -3.27 14.87 -34.84
N ASN A 177 -2.03 15.04 -34.38
CA ASN A 177 -0.87 14.22 -34.79
C ASN A 177 -0.28 13.40 -33.63
N GLY A 178 -1.13 12.94 -32.72
CA GLY A 178 -0.73 12.24 -31.48
C GLY A 178 -0.69 10.72 -31.56
N GLY A 179 -0.90 10.14 -32.75
CA GLY A 179 -1.13 8.71 -32.92
C GLY A 179 -2.39 8.27 -32.18
N ASN A 180 -2.21 7.41 -31.16
CA ASN A 180 -3.30 6.94 -30.32
C ASN A 180 -3.75 8.00 -29.30
N VAL A 181 -2.96 9.03 -29.02
CA VAL A 181 -3.36 10.11 -28.11
C VAL A 181 -4.26 11.09 -28.87
N LYS A 182 -5.53 11.22 -28.45
CA LYS A 182 -6.55 12.04 -29.11
C LYS A 182 -6.81 13.39 -28.45
N ALA A 183 -6.62 13.47 -27.13
CA ALA A 183 -6.73 14.71 -26.41
C ALA A 183 -5.82 14.75 -25.17
N ILE A 184 -5.55 15.96 -24.70
CA ILE A 184 -4.89 16.23 -23.42
C ILE A 184 -5.80 17.12 -22.57
N ALA A 185 -5.96 16.73 -21.31
CA ALA A 185 -6.81 17.38 -20.33
C ALA A 185 -6.01 17.87 -19.12
N ASN A 186 -6.51 18.96 -18.53
CA ASN A 186 -6.10 19.45 -17.22
C ASN A 186 -7.26 19.20 -16.25
N VAL A 187 -7.02 18.35 -15.25
CA VAL A 187 -7.99 18.00 -14.21
C VAL A 187 -7.71 18.83 -12.97
N VAL A 188 -8.74 19.14 -12.21
CA VAL A 188 -8.69 19.86 -10.94
C VAL A 188 -9.32 18.98 -9.88
N VAL A 189 -8.56 18.66 -8.83
CA VAL A 189 -9.01 17.88 -7.68
C VAL A 189 -9.49 18.85 -6.61
N ASN A 190 -10.76 18.74 -6.19
CA ASN A 190 -11.41 19.55 -5.14
C ASN A 190 -11.39 21.07 -5.34
N GLY A 191 -11.06 21.60 -6.53
CA GLY A 191 -10.77 23.03 -6.70
C GLY A 191 -9.44 23.47 -6.06
N GLU A 192 -8.61 22.53 -5.60
CA GLU A 192 -7.41 22.77 -4.78
C GLU A 192 -6.11 22.41 -5.50
N LEU A 193 -6.11 21.34 -6.32
CA LEU A 193 -4.92 20.82 -7.00
C LEU A 193 -5.17 20.65 -8.49
N ALA A 194 -4.44 21.36 -9.34
CA ALA A 194 -4.45 21.13 -10.77
C ALA A 194 -3.50 19.97 -11.12
N VAL A 195 -3.94 19.09 -12.02
CA VAL A 195 -3.20 17.95 -12.55
C VAL A 195 -3.19 18.05 -14.07
N ARG A 196 -1.99 18.21 -14.63
CA ARG A 196 -1.76 18.42 -16.06
C ARG A 196 -1.25 17.14 -16.72
N GLY A 197 -1.58 17.00 -18.00
CA GLY A 197 -1.05 15.89 -18.81
C GLY A 197 -1.85 14.60 -18.70
N VAL A 198 -3.10 14.67 -18.22
CA VAL A 198 -4.08 13.59 -18.37
C VAL A 198 -4.42 13.48 -19.85
N LYS A 199 -4.50 12.28 -20.41
CA LYS A 199 -4.69 12.07 -21.85
C LYS A 199 -5.92 11.22 -22.10
N VAL A 200 -6.58 11.48 -23.22
CA VAL A 200 -7.53 10.55 -23.83
C VAL A 200 -6.80 9.80 -24.94
N VAL A 201 -6.82 8.48 -24.86
CA VAL A 201 -6.10 7.57 -25.76
C VAL A 201 -7.11 6.64 -26.41
N GLU A 202 -7.02 6.49 -27.72
CA GLU A 202 -7.79 5.52 -28.48
C GLU A 202 -7.16 4.13 -28.33
N GLY A 203 -7.92 3.17 -27.84
CA GLY A 203 -7.55 1.76 -27.76
C GLY A 203 -8.49 0.88 -28.58
N GLU A 204 -8.20 -0.42 -28.64
CA GLU A 204 -9.01 -1.38 -29.40
C GLU A 204 -10.48 -1.47 -28.92
N LYS A 205 -10.71 -1.19 -27.63
CA LYS A 205 -12.05 -1.20 -27.00
C LYS A 205 -12.65 0.20 -26.86
N GLY A 206 -12.13 1.17 -27.61
CA GLY A 206 -12.53 2.57 -27.58
C GLY A 206 -11.61 3.47 -26.74
N ALA A 207 -12.02 4.73 -26.63
CA ALA A 207 -11.26 5.76 -25.92
C ALA A 207 -11.21 5.51 -24.40
N PHE A 208 -10.02 5.66 -23.81
CA PHE A 208 -9.80 5.55 -22.37
C PHE A 208 -8.88 6.67 -21.86
N VAL A 209 -8.89 6.88 -20.54
CA VAL A 209 -8.09 7.91 -19.89
C VAL A 209 -6.74 7.35 -19.44
N ALA A 210 -5.66 7.98 -19.86
CA ALA A 210 -4.30 7.69 -19.41
C ALA A 210 -3.80 8.83 -18.51
N MET A 211 -3.20 8.46 -17.38
CA MET A 211 -2.70 9.41 -16.39
C MET A 211 -1.41 10.11 -16.87
N PRO A 212 -1.05 11.27 -16.30
CA PRO A 212 0.23 11.90 -16.57
C PRO A 212 1.36 10.98 -16.14
N SER A 213 2.27 10.67 -17.07
CA SER A 213 3.39 9.77 -16.82
C SER A 213 4.73 10.41 -17.14
N LYS A 214 5.77 9.89 -16.50
CA LYS A 214 7.17 10.27 -16.69
C LYS A 214 7.97 9.04 -17.05
N LYS A 215 8.92 9.21 -17.98
CA LYS A 215 9.86 8.15 -18.34
C LYS A 215 10.81 7.87 -17.17
N MET A 216 10.90 6.61 -16.77
CA MET A 216 11.81 6.09 -15.75
C MET A 216 12.66 4.99 -16.39
N GLY A 217 13.86 5.34 -16.82
CA GLY A 217 14.72 4.43 -17.57
C GLY A 217 14.08 4.06 -18.92
N ARG A 218 13.77 2.77 -19.11
CA ARG A 218 13.08 2.27 -20.31
C ARG A 218 11.56 2.31 -20.20
N ASP A 219 11.02 2.42 -18.99
CA ASP A 219 9.58 2.34 -18.72
C ASP A 219 8.96 3.72 -18.49
N TYR A 220 7.64 3.76 -18.42
CA TYR A 220 6.87 4.93 -18.01
C TYR A 220 6.14 4.62 -16.71
N ALA A 221 6.14 5.58 -15.79
CA ALA A 221 5.41 5.49 -14.53
C ALA A 221 4.49 6.70 -14.39
N ASP A 222 3.27 6.46 -13.91
CA ASP A 222 2.31 7.51 -13.63
C ASP A 222 2.80 8.39 -12.47
N VAL A 223 2.69 9.69 -12.67
CA VAL A 223 3.11 10.75 -11.74
C VAL A 223 1.95 11.16 -10.84
N ALA A 224 0.73 11.23 -11.38
CA ALA A 224 -0.46 11.60 -10.64
C ALA A 224 -1.62 10.69 -11.04
N PHE A 225 -2.18 9.92 -10.10
CA PHE A 225 -3.16 8.90 -10.44
C PHE A 225 -4.14 8.58 -9.29
N PRO A 226 -5.40 8.25 -9.61
CA PRO A 226 -6.34 7.74 -8.64
C PRO A 226 -5.94 6.34 -8.22
N ILE A 227 -5.95 6.11 -6.92
CA ILE A 227 -5.68 4.79 -6.34
C ILE A 227 -7.00 4.04 -6.07
N THR A 228 -8.08 4.72 -5.69
CA THR A 228 -9.37 4.04 -5.40
C THR A 228 -10.21 3.82 -6.67
N ALA A 229 -11.13 2.85 -6.64
CA ALA A 229 -12.03 2.58 -7.75
C ALA A 229 -13.03 3.71 -7.98
N GLU A 230 -13.53 4.31 -6.90
CA GLU A 230 -14.47 5.44 -6.92
C GLU A 230 -13.80 6.66 -7.56
N ALA A 231 -12.58 7.00 -7.12
CA ALA A 231 -11.84 8.13 -7.67
C ALA A 231 -11.48 7.91 -9.13
N ARG A 232 -11.08 6.68 -9.49
CA ARG A 232 -10.80 6.33 -10.89
C ARG A 232 -12.03 6.47 -11.78
N THR A 233 -13.18 5.98 -11.32
CA THR A 233 -14.45 6.09 -12.04
C THR A 233 -14.86 7.55 -12.19
N ALA A 234 -14.82 8.33 -11.10
CA ALA A 234 -15.16 9.75 -11.11
C ALA A 234 -14.28 10.55 -12.06
N LEU A 235 -12.96 10.36 -12.00
CA LEU A 235 -12.00 11.02 -12.88
C LEU A 235 -12.23 10.63 -14.34
N ASN A 236 -12.35 9.33 -14.63
CA ASN A 236 -12.56 8.85 -15.99
C ASN A 236 -13.83 9.42 -16.60
N ASN A 237 -14.94 9.40 -15.85
CA ASN A 237 -16.22 9.94 -16.30
C ASN A 237 -16.13 11.44 -16.57
N ALA A 238 -15.47 12.21 -15.69
CA ALA A 238 -15.29 13.65 -15.90
C ALA A 238 -14.50 13.95 -17.18
N VAL A 239 -13.38 13.26 -17.40
CA VAL A 239 -12.51 13.46 -18.56
C VAL A 239 -13.18 13.01 -19.87
N LEU A 240 -13.79 11.83 -19.89
CA LEU A 240 -14.45 11.31 -21.10
C LEU A 240 -15.68 12.15 -21.48
N LYS A 241 -16.45 12.63 -20.50
CA LYS A 241 -17.56 13.56 -20.75
C LYS A 241 -17.09 14.86 -21.41
N SER A 242 -16.03 15.49 -20.89
CA SER A 242 -15.45 16.68 -21.52
C SER A 242 -14.86 16.39 -22.90
N TYR A 243 -14.36 15.18 -23.13
CA TYR A 243 -13.87 14.76 -24.44
C TYR A 243 -15.00 14.60 -25.46
N GLU A 244 -16.11 13.98 -25.10
CA GLU A 244 -17.30 13.88 -25.97
C GLU A 244 -17.83 15.27 -26.38
N GLN A 245 -17.86 16.21 -25.42
CA GLN A 245 -18.22 17.60 -25.68
C GLN A 245 -17.22 18.26 -26.65
N LEU A 246 -15.91 18.04 -26.45
CA LEU A 246 -14.87 18.56 -27.34
C LEU A 246 -14.98 17.99 -28.76
N MET A 247 -15.29 16.70 -28.89
CA MET A 247 -15.48 16.04 -30.19
C MET A 247 -16.74 16.54 -30.92
N SER A 248 -17.76 16.96 -30.17
CA SER A 248 -18.98 17.56 -30.70
C SER A 248 -18.86 19.06 -30.98
N SER A 249 -17.74 19.68 -30.58
CA SER A 249 -17.45 21.10 -30.79
C SER A 249 -16.50 21.33 -31.97
N PRO A 250 -16.69 22.41 -32.76
CA PRO A 250 -15.70 22.83 -33.75
C PRO A 250 -14.40 23.34 -33.12
N GLU A 251 -14.38 23.63 -31.82
CA GLU A 251 -13.21 24.15 -31.13
C GLU A 251 -12.10 23.10 -30.97
N LYS A 252 -10.85 23.58 -31.00
CA LYS A 252 -9.67 22.75 -30.74
C LYS A 252 -9.43 22.53 -29.23
N THR A 253 -9.89 23.46 -28.41
CA THR A 253 -9.74 23.43 -26.95
C THR A 253 -11.01 23.91 -26.30
N LEU A 254 -11.60 23.08 -25.44
CA LEU A 254 -12.63 23.53 -24.51
C LEU A 254 -11.99 23.95 -23.19
N LYS A 255 -12.47 25.06 -22.64
CA LYS A 255 -12.11 25.55 -21.30
C LYS A 255 -13.37 25.60 -20.45
N THR A 256 -13.24 25.22 -19.20
CA THR A 256 -14.32 25.28 -18.21
C THR A 256 -13.77 25.99 -16.98
N GLU A 257 -14.49 27.00 -16.51
CA GLU A 257 -14.15 27.62 -15.24
C GLU A 257 -14.42 26.64 -14.11
N VAL A 258 -13.35 26.27 -13.41
CA VAL A 258 -13.45 25.49 -12.17
C VAL A 258 -13.18 26.46 -11.02
N PRO A 259 -14.17 26.75 -10.18
CA PRO A 259 -13.98 27.62 -9.03
C PRO A 259 -12.85 27.10 -8.14
N ALA A 260 -11.95 28.00 -7.74
CA ALA A 260 -10.96 27.70 -6.72
C ALA A 260 -11.67 27.45 -5.39
N ALA A 261 -11.21 26.48 -4.60
CA ALA A 261 -11.79 26.22 -3.29
C ALA A 261 -11.58 27.43 -2.36
N GLU A 262 -12.63 27.88 -1.67
CA GLU A 262 -12.54 28.97 -0.70
C GLU A 262 -11.69 28.59 0.52
N GLN A 263 -11.75 27.31 0.93
CA GLN A 263 -10.99 26.74 2.05
C GLN A 263 -10.56 25.31 1.70
N SER A 264 -9.36 24.91 2.15
CA SER A 264 -8.83 23.58 1.88
C SER A 264 -9.47 22.52 2.78
N ARG A 265 -10.26 21.65 2.17
CA ARG A 265 -10.87 20.48 2.82
C ARG A 265 -10.04 19.21 2.66
N SER A 266 -9.15 19.15 1.67
CA SER A 266 -8.49 17.89 1.32
C SER A 266 -7.55 17.37 2.41
N SER A 267 -7.58 16.09 2.75
CA SER A 267 -6.55 15.47 3.60
C SER A 267 -5.26 15.26 2.78
N VAL A 268 -4.11 15.36 3.44
CA VAL A 268 -2.79 15.16 2.81
C VAL A 268 -1.97 14.18 3.64
N ASN A 269 -1.76 12.98 3.09
CA ASN A 269 -0.81 12.01 3.63
C ASN A 269 0.51 12.10 2.87
N VAL A 270 1.63 11.95 3.56
CA VAL A 270 2.97 12.13 2.99
C VAL A 270 3.84 10.92 3.30
N GLN A 271 4.51 10.40 2.27
CA GLN A 271 5.55 9.39 2.37
C GLN A 271 6.81 9.89 1.68
N LEU A 272 7.89 10.06 2.43
CA LEU A 272 9.18 10.52 1.92
C LEU A 272 10.29 9.54 2.28
N ARG A 273 11.30 9.50 1.44
CA ARG A 273 12.61 8.89 1.74
C ARG A 273 13.71 9.95 1.68
N PRO A 274 14.72 9.87 2.56
CA PRO A 274 15.89 10.74 2.44
C PRO A 274 16.59 10.46 1.10
N VAL A 275 17.08 11.53 0.50
CA VAL A 275 17.91 11.50 -0.71
C VAL A 275 19.07 12.43 -0.43
N ASP A 276 20.30 11.93 -0.47
CA ASP A 276 21.46 12.80 -0.29
C ASP A 276 22.07 13.09 -1.66
N ASN A 277 21.53 14.11 -2.34
CA ASN A 277 22.04 14.55 -3.64
C ASN A 277 21.94 16.08 -3.79
N ASN A 278 23.04 16.77 -3.48
CA ASN A 278 23.18 18.21 -3.67
C ASN A 278 22.00 18.99 -3.03
N ASN A 279 21.16 19.61 -3.85
CA ASN A 279 20.00 20.38 -3.41
C ASN A 279 18.76 19.53 -3.13
N LEU A 280 18.72 18.25 -3.51
CA LEU A 280 17.62 17.33 -3.23
C LEU A 280 17.90 16.60 -1.91
N LYS A 281 17.00 16.77 -0.94
CA LYS A 281 17.14 16.21 0.43
C LYS A 281 16.21 15.05 0.73
N ALA A 282 15.04 15.04 0.09
CA ALA A 282 14.10 13.93 0.17
C ALA A 282 13.23 13.88 -1.08
N ALA A 283 12.75 12.68 -1.41
CA ALA A 283 11.78 12.48 -2.48
C ALA A 283 10.75 11.44 -2.06
N GLY A 284 9.55 11.52 -2.61
CA GLY A 284 8.51 10.56 -2.33
C GLY A 284 7.19 10.92 -2.99
N GLN A 285 6.10 10.77 -2.25
CA GLN A 285 4.75 10.97 -2.73
C GLN A 285 3.85 11.61 -1.68
N VAL A 286 2.77 12.21 -2.16
CA VAL A 286 1.64 12.65 -1.34
C VAL A 286 0.37 11.97 -1.81
N THR A 287 -0.53 11.67 -0.88
CA THR A 287 -1.86 11.13 -1.16
C THR A 287 -2.90 12.13 -0.67
N ILE A 288 -3.80 12.53 -1.57
CA ILE A 288 -4.90 13.45 -1.32
C ILE A 288 -6.18 12.65 -1.10
N ASP A 289 -6.91 12.95 -0.01
CA ASP A 289 -8.19 12.32 0.35
C ASP A 289 -8.18 10.77 0.34
N GLY A 290 -7.01 10.18 0.65
CA GLY A 290 -6.83 8.73 0.61
C GLY A 290 -6.99 8.08 -0.78
N CYS A 291 -7.23 8.86 -1.83
CA CYS A 291 -7.69 8.33 -3.13
C CYS A 291 -6.92 8.82 -4.35
N PHE A 292 -6.09 9.86 -4.22
CA PHE A 292 -5.34 10.41 -5.35
C PHE A 292 -3.87 10.64 -4.99
N VAL A 293 -2.96 9.95 -5.67
CA VAL A 293 -1.52 9.99 -5.39
C VAL A 293 -0.80 10.92 -6.36
N VAL A 294 0.15 11.70 -5.84
CA VAL A 294 1.14 12.46 -6.61
C VAL A 294 2.55 12.01 -6.20
N LYS A 295 3.26 11.37 -7.12
CA LYS A 295 4.65 10.90 -6.98
C LYS A 295 5.66 11.97 -7.40
N ASP A 296 6.93 11.72 -7.10
CA ASP A 296 8.08 12.59 -7.42
C ASP A 296 7.96 13.98 -6.77
N VAL A 297 7.29 14.06 -5.60
CA VAL A 297 7.32 15.22 -4.71
C VAL A 297 8.65 15.24 -3.98
N LYS A 298 9.32 16.38 -3.99
CA LYS A 298 10.69 16.56 -3.50
C LYS A 298 10.76 17.59 -2.40
N VAL A 299 11.72 17.41 -1.50
CA VAL A 299 12.20 18.47 -0.62
C VAL A 299 13.56 18.89 -1.12
N MET A 300 13.67 20.16 -1.47
CA MET A 300 14.86 20.78 -2.03
C MET A 300 15.41 21.84 -1.07
N THR A 301 16.69 22.16 -1.14
CA THR A 301 17.31 23.30 -0.44
C THR A 301 17.75 24.36 -1.43
N GLY A 302 17.41 25.62 -1.14
CA GLY A 302 17.88 26.78 -1.91
C GLY A 302 19.24 27.29 -1.44
N SER A 303 19.63 28.47 -1.93
CA SER A 303 20.89 29.16 -1.58
C SER A 303 21.08 29.41 -0.08
N GLU A 304 19.99 29.59 0.67
CA GLU A 304 20.01 29.79 2.13
C GLU A 304 19.90 28.48 2.92
N ASN A 305 20.01 27.32 2.26
CA ASN A 305 19.82 25.99 2.85
C ASN A 305 18.44 25.77 3.51
N LYS A 306 17.47 26.66 3.25
CA LYS A 306 16.09 26.53 3.71
C LYS A 306 15.37 25.47 2.87
N PRO A 307 14.79 24.42 3.48
CA PRO A 307 14.07 23.39 2.74
C PRO A 307 12.74 23.93 2.21
N PHE A 308 12.42 23.58 0.97
CA PHE A 308 11.15 23.89 0.32
C PHE A 308 10.63 22.70 -0.50
N VAL A 309 9.32 22.67 -0.74
CA VAL A 309 8.68 21.59 -1.48
C VAL A 309 8.74 21.89 -2.97
N SER A 310 9.15 20.89 -3.76
CA SER A 310 9.14 20.94 -5.21
C SER A 310 8.21 19.83 -5.73
N MET A 311 7.10 20.25 -6.34
CA MET A 311 6.14 19.36 -6.98
C MET A 311 6.71 18.73 -8.26
N PRO A 312 6.22 17.55 -8.68
CA PRO A 312 6.73 16.89 -9.88
C PRO A 312 6.60 17.76 -11.13
N SER A 313 7.65 17.79 -11.95
CA SER A 313 7.73 18.62 -13.15
C SER A 313 8.27 17.85 -14.36
N TYR A 314 7.96 18.38 -15.54
CA TYR A 314 8.49 17.99 -16.84
C TYR A 314 9.00 19.21 -17.61
N GLN A 315 9.91 18.97 -18.54
CA GLN A 315 10.40 20.00 -19.44
C GLN A 315 9.45 20.13 -20.64
N THR A 316 9.03 21.35 -20.96
CA THR A 316 8.21 21.69 -22.13
C THR A 316 9.07 21.69 -23.40
N GLN A 317 8.43 21.81 -24.55
CA GLN A 317 9.13 21.94 -25.84
C GLN A 317 9.99 23.21 -25.93
N THR A 318 9.64 24.26 -25.17
CA THR A 318 10.41 25.52 -25.10
C THR A 318 11.63 25.41 -24.19
N GLY A 319 11.79 24.29 -23.48
CA GLY A 319 12.86 24.08 -22.50
C GLY A 319 12.50 24.52 -21.08
N ASP A 320 11.36 25.19 -20.88
CA ASP A 320 10.85 25.59 -19.58
C ASP A 320 10.35 24.37 -18.77
N TYR A 321 10.22 24.53 -17.46
CA TYR A 321 9.65 23.48 -16.60
C TYR A 321 8.21 23.77 -16.25
N ALA A 322 7.34 22.79 -16.50
CA ALA A 322 5.94 22.80 -16.07
C ALA A 322 5.70 21.70 -15.04
N GLN A 323 4.81 21.95 -14.08
CA GLN A 323 4.44 20.97 -13.07
C GLN A 323 3.35 20.02 -13.59
N TYR A 324 3.48 18.73 -13.24
CA TYR A 324 2.42 17.74 -13.44
C TYR A 324 1.26 17.97 -12.47
N ALA A 325 1.57 18.37 -11.23
CA ALA A 325 0.59 18.66 -10.20
C ALA A 325 0.97 19.96 -9.48
N LEU A 326 0.02 20.89 -9.35
CA LEU A 326 0.26 22.18 -8.72
C LEU A 326 -0.92 22.61 -7.84
N PRO A 327 -0.69 23.04 -6.59
CA PRO A 327 -1.71 23.70 -5.79
C PRO A 327 -2.25 24.96 -6.50
N ILE A 328 -3.56 25.12 -6.50
CA ILE A 328 -4.26 26.28 -7.09
C ILE A 328 -4.44 27.37 -6.03
N THR A 329 -4.79 26.99 -4.80
CA THR A 329 -5.09 27.93 -3.72
C THR A 329 -3.90 28.07 -2.78
N LYS A 330 -3.74 29.28 -2.21
CA LYS A 330 -2.71 29.54 -1.19
C LYS A 330 -2.87 28.64 0.03
N ASP A 331 -4.11 28.44 0.49
CA ASP A 331 -4.41 27.64 1.67
C ASP A 331 -4.01 26.17 1.48
N PHE A 332 -4.38 25.56 0.35
CA PHE A 332 -3.96 24.19 0.07
C PHE A 332 -2.44 24.08 -0.16
N HIS A 333 -1.84 25.07 -0.82
CA HIS A 333 -0.39 25.13 -0.99
C HIS A 333 0.35 25.12 0.35
N GLU A 334 -0.08 25.93 1.31
CA GLU A 334 0.49 25.99 2.65
C GLU A 334 0.25 24.67 3.41
N LYS A 335 -0.95 24.11 3.35
CA LYS A 335 -1.31 22.82 3.97
C LYS A 335 -0.42 21.68 3.46
N LEU A 336 -0.31 21.53 2.13
CA LEU A 336 0.53 20.54 1.48
C LEU A 336 2.02 20.75 1.82
N SER A 337 2.50 21.99 1.71
CA SER A 337 3.89 22.32 1.98
C SER A 337 4.28 22.01 3.42
N ASN A 338 3.43 22.39 4.37
CA ASN A 338 3.63 22.12 5.79
C ASN A 338 3.60 20.62 6.10
N ALA A 339 2.67 19.86 5.50
CA ALA A 339 2.62 18.40 5.67
C ALA A 339 3.93 17.74 5.19
N VAL A 340 4.42 18.13 4.01
CA VAL A 340 5.65 17.59 3.42
C VAL A 340 6.88 17.99 4.22
N LEU A 341 7.01 19.26 4.61
CA LEU A 341 8.16 19.73 5.38
C LEU A 341 8.19 19.15 6.80
N ARG A 342 7.03 18.94 7.45
CA ARG A 342 6.95 18.23 8.73
C ARG A 342 7.40 16.78 8.60
N SER A 343 6.93 16.07 7.57
CA SER A 343 7.38 14.71 7.27
C SER A 343 8.89 14.67 7.01
N TYR A 344 9.44 15.63 6.25
CA TYR A 344 10.88 15.74 6.03
C TYR A 344 11.67 16.03 7.31
N GLN A 345 11.18 16.91 8.18
CA GLN A 345 11.82 17.20 9.45
C GLN A 345 11.87 15.99 10.39
N SER A 346 10.97 15.00 10.22
CA SER A 346 11.04 13.74 10.95
C SER A 346 11.88 12.67 10.22
N LEU A 347 12.31 12.89 8.98
CA LEU A 347 13.30 12.04 8.31
C LEU A 347 14.68 12.27 8.92
N GLY A 348 15.30 11.20 9.42
CA GLY A 348 16.69 11.23 9.87
C GLY A 348 16.98 12.03 11.15
N LYS A 349 15.97 12.62 11.82
CA LYS A 349 16.17 13.12 13.17
C LYS A 349 16.27 11.94 14.12
N THR A 350 17.48 11.73 14.63
CA THR A 350 17.68 10.95 15.85
C THR A 350 17.10 11.72 17.02
N GLU A 351 15.92 11.34 17.48
CA GLU A 351 15.36 11.84 18.75
C GLU A 351 15.79 10.89 19.88
N TYR A 352 16.32 11.45 20.97
CA TYR A 352 16.64 10.68 22.17
C TYR A 352 15.56 10.90 23.23
N LYS A 353 14.97 9.81 23.73
CA LYS A 353 13.99 9.82 24.84
C LYS A 353 14.53 9.01 26.02
N GLY A 354 14.03 9.29 27.23
CA GLY A 354 14.52 8.66 28.46
C GLY A 354 15.75 9.35 29.05
N VAL A 355 16.59 8.60 29.76
CA VAL A 355 17.81 9.10 30.40
C VAL A 355 18.97 9.24 29.40
N LYS A 356 20.07 9.93 29.78
CA LYS A 356 21.28 9.92 28.95
C LYS A 356 21.85 8.51 28.88
N TYR A 357 22.46 8.15 27.76
CA TYR A 357 23.02 6.81 27.56
C TYR A 357 24.05 6.42 28.64
N ALA A 358 24.86 7.37 29.10
CA ALA A 358 25.83 7.17 30.18
C ALA A 358 25.19 6.84 31.55
N GLU A 359 23.91 7.16 31.75
CA GLU A 359 23.18 6.86 32.99
C GLU A 359 22.67 5.41 33.05
N LEU A 360 22.82 4.63 31.97
CA LEU A 360 22.44 3.21 31.92
C LEU A 360 23.53 2.29 32.49
N GLY A 361 24.75 2.79 32.66
CA GLY A 361 25.92 2.05 33.13
C GLY A 361 27.03 1.97 32.08
N ASP A 362 28.05 1.17 32.38
CA ASP A 362 29.18 0.97 31.47
C ASP A 362 28.75 0.28 30.17
N LYS A 363 29.51 0.51 29.09
CA LYS A 363 29.18 0.03 27.74
C LYS A 363 28.91 -1.47 27.68
N ASP A 364 29.64 -2.28 28.44
CA ASP A 364 29.51 -3.76 28.47
C ASP A 364 28.29 -4.23 29.28
N SER A 365 27.70 -3.33 30.05
CA SER A 365 26.52 -3.55 30.90
C SER A 365 25.23 -3.06 30.27
N ILE A 366 25.24 -2.61 29.01
CA ILE A 366 24.05 -2.12 28.30
C ILE A 366 23.53 -3.19 27.34
N ALA A 367 22.21 -3.39 27.36
CA ALA A 367 21.49 -4.25 26.42
C ALA A 367 20.60 -3.39 25.50
N HIS A 368 20.34 -3.88 24.29
CA HIS A 368 19.58 -3.16 23.27
C HIS A 368 18.39 -3.96 22.77
N LEU A 369 17.29 -3.24 22.51
CA LEU A 369 16.14 -3.67 21.73
C LEU A 369 16.13 -2.86 20.42
N PRO A 370 16.86 -3.31 19.39
CA PRO A 370 16.97 -2.58 18.14
C PRO A 370 15.69 -2.68 17.30
N LYS A 371 15.50 -1.74 16.39
CA LYS A 371 14.49 -1.80 15.31
C LYS A 371 13.04 -2.02 15.78
N GLN A 372 12.66 -1.42 16.90
CA GLN A 372 11.26 -1.44 17.35
C GLN A 372 10.43 -0.51 16.45
N ASN A 373 9.23 -0.95 16.05
CA ASN A 373 8.25 -0.08 15.40
C ASN A 373 7.95 1.13 16.30
N ASN A 374 7.91 2.35 15.74
CA ASN A 374 7.86 3.58 16.54
C ASN A 374 6.61 3.67 17.45
N LYS A 375 5.43 3.23 16.96
CA LYS A 375 4.19 3.23 17.76
C LYS A 375 4.24 2.19 18.88
N PHE A 376 4.82 1.02 18.61
CA PHE A 376 5.01 0.01 19.65
C PHE A 376 6.03 0.46 20.69
N ALA A 377 7.14 1.06 20.24
CA ALA A 377 8.18 1.57 21.11
C ALA A 377 7.66 2.66 22.04
N GLU A 378 6.77 3.55 21.56
CA GLU A 378 6.12 4.57 22.39
C GLU A 378 5.31 3.95 23.54
N LYS A 379 4.48 2.95 23.23
CA LYS A 379 3.72 2.20 24.27
C LYS A 379 4.65 1.45 25.22
N LEU A 380 5.71 0.83 24.70
CA LEU A 380 6.68 0.12 25.53
C LEU A 380 7.41 1.08 26.48
N MET A 381 7.84 2.24 26.01
CA MET A 381 8.47 3.28 26.83
C MET A 381 7.54 3.73 27.97
N THR A 382 6.24 3.94 27.68
CA THR A 382 5.25 4.27 28.72
C THR A 382 5.15 3.19 29.81
N GLU A 383 5.19 1.91 29.44
CA GLU A 383 5.17 0.83 30.43
C GLU A 383 6.49 0.69 31.20
N LEU A 384 7.63 0.99 30.56
CA LEU A 384 8.93 1.06 31.22
C LEU A 384 8.98 2.20 32.24
N ASP A 385 8.43 3.37 31.91
CA ASP A 385 8.31 4.52 32.81
C ASP A 385 7.48 4.15 34.05
N LYS A 386 6.31 3.51 33.86
CA LYS A 386 5.47 3.01 34.96
C LYS A 386 6.20 2.01 35.85
N ALA A 387 7.04 1.16 35.25
CA ALA A 387 7.81 0.16 35.97
C ALA A 387 9.09 0.71 36.60
N GLY A 388 9.40 2.00 36.43
CA GLY A 388 10.61 2.64 36.93
C GLY A 388 11.90 2.10 36.30
N VAL A 389 11.83 1.56 35.09
CA VAL A 389 13.00 1.03 34.37
C VAL A 389 13.67 2.17 33.60
N LYS A 390 14.95 2.42 33.87
CA LYS A 390 15.72 3.42 33.12
C LYS A 390 16.02 2.91 31.71
N TYR A 391 15.76 3.75 30.72
CA TYR A 391 16.09 3.47 29.33
C TYR A 391 16.59 4.72 28.62
N GLN A 392 17.31 4.52 27.53
CA GLN A 392 17.53 5.53 26.49
C GLN A 392 16.97 4.99 25.19
N ALA A 393 16.10 5.74 24.53
CA ALA A 393 15.55 5.39 23.25
C ALA A 393 16.10 6.31 22.17
N LYS A 394 16.79 5.73 21.19
CA LYS A 394 17.24 6.39 19.96
C LYS A 394 16.18 6.16 18.88
N VAL A 395 15.43 7.19 18.51
CA VAL A 395 14.37 7.13 17.49
C VAL A 395 14.96 7.64 16.17
N GLU A 396 15.22 6.75 15.22
CA GLU A 396 15.79 7.09 13.90
C GLU A 396 15.26 6.11 12.84
N GLY A 397 14.17 6.48 12.15
CA GLY A 397 13.43 5.57 11.27
C GLY A 397 12.67 4.47 12.05
N THR A 398 13.40 3.68 12.83
CA THR A 398 12.91 2.76 13.88
C THR A 398 13.49 3.14 15.23
N THR A 399 12.88 2.69 16.33
CA THR A 399 13.36 2.99 17.68
C THR A 399 14.29 1.89 18.19
N THR A 400 15.47 2.26 18.68
CA THR A 400 16.34 1.38 19.47
C THR A 400 16.23 1.78 20.94
N ILE A 401 15.74 0.89 21.79
CA ILE A 401 15.66 1.10 23.25
C ILE A 401 16.86 0.42 23.89
N SER A 402 17.65 1.16 24.66
CA SER A 402 18.81 0.68 25.40
C SER A 402 18.51 0.73 26.90
N VAL A 403 18.91 -0.29 27.63
CA VAL A 403 18.67 -0.47 29.07
C VAL A 403 19.90 -1.07 29.74
N ASN A 404 19.98 -1.00 31.07
CA ASN A 404 20.96 -1.81 31.78
C ASN A 404 20.63 -3.30 31.60
N LYS A 405 21.65 -4.14 31.38
CA LYS A 405 21.51 -5.58 31.15
C LYS A 405 20.84 -6.30 32.31
N ALA A 406 20.99 -5.79 33.54
CA ALA A 406 20.31 -6.32 34.73
C ALA A 406 18.79 -6.10 34.69
N ASP A 407 18.31 -5.05 34.00
CA ASP A 407 16.87 -4.76 33.84
C ASP A 407 16.25 -5.50 32.66
N MET A 408 17.07 -6.11 31.79
CA MET A 408 16.60 -6.76 30.57
C MET A 408 15.55 -7.87 30.79
N PRO A 409 15.62 -8.70 31.85
CA PRO A 409 14.54 -9.64 32.18
C PRO A 409 13.21 -8.93 32.41
N LYS A 410 13.21 -7.85 33.20
CA LYS A 410 12.01 -7.04 33.50
C LYS A 410 11.47 -6.35 32.25
N VAL A 411 12.35 -5.83 31.39
CA VAL A 411 11.99 -5.23 30.09
C VAL A 411 11.34 -6.27 29.17
N THR A 412 11.86 -7.49 29.16
CA THR A 412 11.33 -8.60 28.37
C THR A 412 9.93 -8.99 28.86
N ASP A 413 9.72 -9.05 30.17
CA ASP A 413 8.40 -9.33 30.76
C ASP A 413 7.38 -8.24 30.41
N ILE A 414 7.75 -6.96 30.57
CA ILE A 414 6.90 -5.82 30.20
C ILE A 414 6.57 -5.84 28.71
N LYS A 415 7.57 -6.08 27.86
CA LYS A 415 7.37 -6.19 26.41
C LYS A 415 6.42 -7.33 26.07
N ASN A 416 6.60 -8.50 26.66
CA ASN A 416 5.73 -9.66 26.43
C ASN A 416 4.30 -9.42 26.92
N GLN A 417 4.14 -8.76 28.08
CA GLN A 417 2.83 -8.35 28.59
C GLN A 417 2.17 -7.34 27.65
N LEU A 418 2.91 -6.32 27.18
CA LEU A 418 2.40 -5.35 26.23
C LEU A 418 1.99 -6.01 24.92
N VAL A 419 2.78 -6.96 24.40
CA VAL A 419 2.41 -7.75 23.22
C VAL A 419 1.12 -8.52 23.47
N LYS A 420 0.96 -9.16 24.63
CA LYS A 420 -0.29 -9.86 25.02
C LYS A 420 -1.48 -8.90 25.18
N THR A 421 -1.26 -7.68 25.68
CA THR A 421 -2.34 -6.68 25.82
C THR A 421 -2.76 -6.13 24.47
N LEU A 422 -1.81 -5.92 23.56
CA LEU A 422 -2.08 -5.47 22.19
C LEU A 422 -2.63 -6.60 21.30
N ASN A 423 -2.30 -7.85 21.62
CA ASN A 423 -2.77 -9.07 20.96
C ASN A 423 -3.31 -10.06 22.01
N PRO A 424 -4.51 -9.84 22.58
CA PRO A 424 -5.05 -10.71 23.63
C PRO A 424 -5.34 -12.12 23.10
N GLU A 425 -4.50 -13.10 23.45
CA GLU A 425 -4.83 -14.52 23.31
C GLU A 425 -5.89 -14.92 24.34
N LYS A 426 -6.95 -15.58 23.88
CA LYS A 426 -8.00 -16.19 24.71
C LYS A 426 -7.39 -17.22 25.66
N GLN A 427 -7.68 -17.09 26.95
CA GLN A 427 -7.25 -18.00 28.02
C GLN A 427 -7.56 -19.46 27.70
N THR A 428 -6.53 -20.31 27.66
CA THR A 428 -6.64 -21.77 27.62
C THR A 428 -6.62 -22.31 29.06
N ASN A 429 -7.76 -22.81 29.54
CA ASN A 429 -7.76 -23.73 30.68
C ASN A 429 -7.24 -25.09 30.22
N SER A 430 -6.12 -25.52 30.79
CA SER A 430 -5.49 -26.81 30.55
C SER A 430 -6.22 -27.94 31.29
N ALA A 431 -6.50 -29.05 30.60
CA ALA A 431 -6.75 -30.36 31.20
C ALA A 431 -5.70 -31.37 30.67
N PRO A 432 -5.37 -32.43 31.42
CA PRO A 432 -4.04 -33.04 31.44
C PRO A 432 -3.76 -33.99 30.27
N LYS A 433 -2.47 -34.04 29.93
CA LYS A 433 -1.84 -34.95 28.96
C LYS A 433 -2.24 -36.40 29.22
N TYR A 434 -2.78 -37.08 28.20
CA TYR A 434 -2.65 -38.54 28.09
C TYR A 434 -1.86 -38.91 26.83
N LYS A 435 -1.01 -39.91 27.02
CA LYS A 435 0.00 -40.43 26.11
C LYS A 435 -0.61 -41.19 24.93
N ARG A 436 0.09 -41.01 23.80
CA ARG A 436 0.17 -41.80 22.55
C ARG A 436 -0.91 -41.53 21.52
#